data_AF-A0A0Q0VJD6-F1
#
_entry.id   AF-A0A0Q0VJD6-F1
#
_cell.length_a   1.000
_cell.length_b   1.000
_cell.length_c   1.000
_cell.angle_alpha   90.00
_cell.angle_beta   90.00
_cell.angle_gamma   90.00
#
_symmetry.space_group_name_H-M   'P 1'
#
loop_
_entity.id
_entity.type
_entity.pdbx_description
1 polymer ?
#
loop_
_entity_poly.entity_id
_entity_poly.type
_entity_poly.pdbx_seq_one_letter_code
_entity_poly.pdbx_strand_id
1 'polypeptide(L)'
;MNGSIYERELLNILSGNIKTIEKIGKNLDPVSRDILYSLISKPFYVSRTAGSFGADLISLRDDYSMVIEVKSSEREQLTFSESSGVKQEQAIKLNNRCINSGLFITYAYRLKGVKGDPWRFFSIE
;
A
#
# COMPACT_ATOMS: atom_id res chain seq x y z
N MET A 1 -9.72 -15.25 -2.09
CA MET A 1 -8.54 -15.09 -2.96
C MET A 1 -8.69 -13.78 -3.75
N ASN A 2 -8.18 -12.66 -3.24
CA ASN A 2 -8.22 -11.36 -3.96
C ASN A 2 -7.11 -10.37 -3.53
N GLY A 3 -6.27 -10.70 -2.53
CA GLY A 3 -5.16 -9.83 -2.08
C GLY A 3 -4.19 -9.49 -3.22
N SER A 4 -3.82 -10.51 -4.00
CA SER A 4 -2.88 -10.40 -5.13
C SER A 4 -3.27 -9.34 -6.19
N ILE A 5 -4.56 -9.04 -6.36
CA ILE A 5 -5.01 -8.03 -7.34
C ILE A 5 -4.64 -6.62 -6.86
N TYR A 6 -4.90 -6.31 -5.59
CA TYR A 6 -4.65 -4.97 -5.05
C TYR A 6 -3.17 -4.74 -4.74
N GLU A 7 -2.44 -5.78 -4.35
CA GLU A 7 -0.98 -5.74 -4.29
C GLU A 7 -0.38 -5.38 -5.65
N ARG A 8 -0.86 -6.00 -6.73
CA ARG A 8 -0.40 -5.72 -8.09
C ARG A 8 -0.82 -4.35 -8.58
N GLU A 9 -2.05 -3.91 -8.26
CA GLU A 9 -2.52 -2.57 -8.57
C GLU A 9 -1.61 -1.53 -7.91
N LEU A 10 -1.36 -1.65 -6.60
CA LEU A 10 -0.50 -0.72 -5.86
C LEU A 10 0.94 -0.74 -6.35
N LEU A 11 1.50 -1.93 -6.62
CA LEU A 11 2.84 -2.07 -7.21
C LEU A 11 2.93 -1.28 -8.52
N ASN A 12 1.97 -1.44 -9.42
CA ASN A 12 1.95 -0.74 -10.70
C ASN A 12 1.80 0.78 -10.53
N ILE A 13 1.02 1.24 -9.55
CA ILE A 13 0.91 2.67 -9.22
C ILE A 13 2.28 3.21 -8.78
N LEU A 14 2.85 2.64 -7.72
CA LEU A 14 4.06 3.15 -7.08
C LEU A 14 5.29 3.06 -8.00
N SER A 15 5.34 2.03 -8.86
CA SER A 15 6.41 1.86 -9.87
C SER A 15 6.27 2.75 -11.11
N GLY A 16 5.27 3.64 -11.17
CA GLY A 16 5.13 4.57 -12.30
C GLY A 16 4.55 3.95 -13.57
N ASN A 17 3.81 2.83 -13.48
CA ASN A 17 3.26 2.20 -14.66
C ASN A 17 2.23 3.11 -15.36
N ILE A 18 2.60 3.63 -16.53
CA ILE A 18 1.82 4.62 -17.29
C ILE A 18 0.37 4.14 -17.51
N LYS A 19 0.17 2.88 -17.96
CA LYS A 19 -1.18 2.36 -18.23
C LYS A 19 -2.06 2.32 -16.98
N THR A 20 -1.49 1.94 -15.84
CA THR A 20 -2.21 1.93 -14.56
C THR A 20 -2.49 3.35 -14.07
N ILE A 21 -1.51 4.26 -14.13
CA ILE A 21 -1.64 5.66 -13.73
C ILE A 21 -2.71 6.38 -14.55
N GLU A 22 -2.67 6.25 -15.87
CA GLU A 22 -3.67 6.87 -16.75
C GLU A 22 -5.08 6.33 -16.47
N LYS A 23 -5.22 5.02 -16.25
CA LYS A 23 -6.51 4.39 -15.95
C LYS A 23 -7.11 4.93 -14.66
N ILE A 24 -6.32 5.07 -13.61
CA ILE A 24 -6.79 5.55 -12.30
C ILE A 24 -7.05 7.06 -12.35
N GLY A 25 -6.12 7.83 -12.94
CA GLY A 25 -6.18 9.28 -13.00
C GLY A 25 -7.45 9.82 -13.66
N LYS A 26 -8.07 9.09 -14.60
CA LYS A 26 -9.35 9.46 -15.23
C LYS A 26 -10.47 9.76 -14.24
N ASN A 27 -10.46 9.11 -13.08
CA ASN A 27 -11.51 9.25 -12.07
C ASN A 27 -11.12 10.17 -10.91
N LEU A 28 -9.92 10.76 -10.95
CA LEU A 28 -9.42 11.67 -9.92
C LEU A 28 -9.70 13.13 -10.27
N ASP A 29 -9.83 13.94 -9.24
CA ASP A 29 -9.80 15.40 -9.35
C ASP A 29 -8.41 15.86 -9.89
N PRO A 30 -8.32 17.08 -10.45
CA PRO A 30 -7.07 17.55 -11.08
C PRO A 30 -5.85 17.51 -10.15
N VAL A 31 -6.01 17.83 -8.87
CA VAL A 31 -4.90 17.89 -7.91
C VAL A 31 -4.38 16.49 -7.63
N SER A 32 -5.26 15.56 -7.28
CA SER A 32 -4.89 14.16 -7.03
C SER A 32 -4.31 13.50 -8.28
N ARG A 33 -4.80 13.86 -9.48
CA ARG A 33 -4.28 13.38 -10.75
C ARG A 33 -2.83 13.83 -10.98
N ASP A 34 -2.54 15.11 -10.78
CA ASP A 34 -1.17 15.63 -10.97
C ASP A 34 -0.18 14.98 -9.99
N ILE A 35 -0.60 14.78 -8.73
CA ILE A 35 0.19 14.04 -7.74
C ILE A 35 0.44 12.60 -8.23
N LEU A 36 -0.59 11.90 -8.68
CA LEU A 36 -0.45 10.54 -9.21
C LEU A 36 0.50 10.49 -10.42
N TYR A 37 0.42 11.47 -11.33
CA TYR A 37 1.23 11.52 -12.55
C TYR A 37 2.70 11.81 -12.26
N SER A 38 3.02 12.46 -11.14
CA SER A 38 4.41 12.65 -10.70
C SER A 38 5.16 11.32 -10.50
N LEU A 39 4.46 10.21 -10.24
CA LEU A 39 5.07 8.88 -10.14
C LEU A 39 5.61 8.35 -11.47
N ILE A 40 5.20 8.91 -12.62
CA ILE A 40 5.78 8.54 -13.93
C ILE A 40 7.23 9.02 -14.02
N SER A 41 7.50 10.25 -13.57
CA SER A 41 8.84 10.85 -13.63
C SER A 41 9.71 10.52 -12.42
N LYS A 42 9.09 10.32 -11.24
CA LYS A 42 9.78 9.98 -9.98
C LYS A 42 9.16 8.75 -9.29
N PRO A 43 9.21 7.55 -9.93
CA PRO A 43 8.63 6.33 -9.37
C PRO A 43 9.39 5.83 -8.15
N PHE A 44 8.75 4.95 -7.39
CA PHE A 44 9.42 4.09 -6.43
C PHE A 44 10.00 2.85 -7.13
N TYR A 45 11.12 2.35 -6.64
CA TYR A 45 11.54 0.98 -6.87
C TYR A 45 10.72 0.05 -5.97
N VAL A 46 9.89 -0.81 -6.57
CA VAL A 46 8.93 -1.65 -5.83
C VAL A 46 9.19 -3.12 -6.08
N SER A 47 9.28 -3.91 -5.00
CA SER A 47 9.36 -5.38 -5.07
C SER A 47 8.29 -6.02 -4.21
N ARG A 48 7.77 -7.17 -4.66
CA ARG A 48 6.95 -8.05 -3.82
C ARG A 48 7.85 -8.83 -2.86
N THR A 49 7.37 -9.04 -1.65
CA THR A 49 8.05 -9.93 -0.70
C THR A 49 7.68 -11.40 -1.02
N ALA A 50 8.66 -12.30 -0.93
CA ALA A 50 8.38 -13.73 -1.05
C ALA A 50 7.63 -14.20 0.21
N GLY A 51 6.59 -15.02 0.07
CA GLY A 51 5.88 -15.65 1.20
C GLY A 51 5.29 -14.69 2.23
N SER A 52 5.11 -13.40 1.87
CA SER A 52 4.57 -12.33 2.74
C SER A 52 5.14 -12.37 4.16
N PHE A 53 6.48 -12.39 4.33
CA PHE A 53 7.23 -12.49 5.62
C PHE A 53 6.92 -11.38 6.66
N GLY A 54 5.75 -10.76 6.60
CA GLY A 54 5.20 -9.74 7.45
C GLY A 54 4.46 -8.70 6.61
N ALA A 55 5.02 -8.35 5.44
CA ALA A 55 4.57 -7.29 4.54
C ALA A 55 4.38 -7.82 3.11
N ASP A 56 3.63 -7.12 2.27
CA ASP A 56 3.36 -7.49 0.87
C ASP A 56 4.34 -6.87 -0.14
N LEU A 57 4.68 -5.58 0.05
CA LEU A 57 5.56 -4.83 -0.86
C LEU A 57 6.68 -4.13 -0.07
N ILE A 58 7.83 -3.99 -0.72
CA ILE A 58 8.88 -3.05 -0.31
C ILE A 58 8.98 -2.00 -1.41
N SER A 59 8.91 -0.72 -1.02
CA SER A 59 8.90 0.42 -1.94
C SER A 59 9.95 1.44 -1.51
N LEU A 60 10.93 1.70 -2.35
CA LEU A 60 12.07 2.57 -2.06
C LEU A 60 12.18 3.70 -3.09
N ARG A 61 12.52 4.88 -2.62
CA ARG A 61 12.87 6.06 -3.44
C ARG A 61 13.85 6.90 -2.63
N ASP A 62 14.62 7.75 -3.29
CA ASP A 62 15.63 8.62 -2.66
C ASP A 62 15.15 9.35 -1.40
N ASP A 63 13.87 9.69 -1.35
CA ASP A 63 13.21 10.43 -0.28
C ASP A 63 12.41 9.57 0.72
N TYR A 64 12.06 8.32 0.38
CA TYR A 64 11.16 7.50 1.21
C TYR A 64 11.42 6.00 1.06
N SER A 65 11.35 5.29 2.19
CA SER A 65 11.41 3.82 2.26
C SER A 65 10.18 3.28 2.99
N MET A 66 9.39 2.45 2.32
CA MET A 66 8.13 1.92 2.86
C MET A 66 8.12 0.40 2.84
N VAL A 67 7.82 -0.18 4.01
CA VAL A 67 7.46 -1.59 4.17
C VAL A 67 5.93 -1.67 4.19
N ILE A 68 5.32 -2.17 3.12
CA ILE A 68 3.88 -2.00 2.87
C ILE A 68 3.12 -3.30 3.09
N GLU A 69 2.08 -3.24 3.93
CA GLU A 69 1.06 -4.27 4.08
C GLU A 69 -0.23 -3.81 3.38
N VAL A 70 -0.74 -4.58 2.42
CA VAL A 70 -1.91 -4.21 1.62
C VAL A 70 -3.17 -4.79 2.24
N LYS A 71 -4.15 -3.93 2.49
CA LYS A 71 -5.46 -4.30 3.02
C LYS A 71 -6.55 -3.78 2.10
N SER A 72 -7.66 -4.50 1.98
CA SER A 72 -8.81 -4.05 1.18
C SER A 72 -10.13 -4.46 1.80
N SER A 73 -11.11 -3.57 1.74
CA SER A 73 -12.46 -3.84 2.25
C SER A 73 -13.47 -2.84 1.69
N GLU A 74 -14.75 -3.18 1.80
CA GLU A 74 -15.89 -2.29 1.46
C GLU A 74 -16.23 -1.33 2.61
N ARG A 75 -15.73 -1.59 3.82
CA ARG A 75 -15.96 -0.76 5.01
C ARG A 75 -14.93 0.36 5.07
N GLU A 76 -15.33 1.51 5.61
CA GLU A 76 -14.43 2.66 5.81
C GLU A 76 -13.48 2.51 7.02
N GLN A 77 -13.62 1.42 7.78
CA GLN A 77 -12.79 1.13 8.94
C GLN A 77 -11.81 -0.01 8.68
N LEU A 78 -10.54 0.24 8.99
CA LEU A 78 -9.51 -0.79 9.06
C LEU A 78 -9.48 -1.38 10.48
N THR A 79 -9.86 -2.65 10.62
CA THR A 79 -9.82 -3.36 11.90
C THR A 79 -8.62 -4.31 11.92
N PHE A 80 -7.79 -4.19 12.96
CA PHE A 80 -6.59 -5.03 13.13
C PHE A 80 -6.86 -6.33 13.90
N SER A 81 -8.03 -6.47 14.53
CA SER A 81 -8.39 -7.64 15.33
C SER A 81 -9.12 -8.70 14.51
N GLU A 82 -8.61 -9.93 14.56
CA GLU A 82 -9.38 -11.15 14.27
C GLU A 82 -9.60 -11.94 15.55
N SER A 83 -10.70 -12.69 15.60
CA SER A 83 -11.10 -13.56 16.71
C SER A 83 -10.06 -14.63 17.09
N SER A 84 -9.09 -14.92 16.23
CA SER A 84 -8.04 -15.92 16.44
C SER A 84 -6.70 -15.37 16.96
N GLY A 85 -6.50 -14.05 17.05
CA GLY A 85 -5.28 -13.40 17.57
C GLY A 85 -4.02 -13.50 16.68
N VAL A 86 -3.91 -14.51 15.81
CA VAL A 86 -2.71 -14.79 15.00
C VAL A 86 -2.30 -13.62 14.08
N LYS A 87 -3.28 -12.95 13.44
CA LYS A 87 -2.98 -11.80 12.56
C LYS A 87 -2.48 -10.58 13.34
N GLN A 88 -2.95 -10.41 14.57
CA GLN A 88 -2.49 -9.34 15.45
C GLN A 88 -1.04 -9.58 15.87
N GLU A 89 -0.68 -10.81 16.24
CA GLU A 89 0.71 -11.16 16.54
C GLU A 89 1.64 -10.94 15.33
N GLN A 90 1.19 -11.31 14.13
CA GLN A 90 1.96 -11.08 12.91
C GLN A 90 2.19 -9.59 12.65
N ALA A 91 1.14 -8.77 12.82
CA ALA A 91 1.24 -7.31 12.69
C ALA A 91 2.23 -6.73 13.71
N ILE A 92 2.15 -7.14 14.99
CA ILE A 92 3.09 -6.71 16.05
C ILE A 92 4.52 -7.13 15.73
N LYS A 93 4.73 -8.38 15.29
CA LYS A 93 6.06 -8.90 14.92
C LYS A 93 6.65 -8.18 13.71
N LEU A 94 5.83 -7.78 12.73
CA LEU A 94 6.30 -6.97 11.62
C LEU A 94 6.64 -5.55 12.09
N ASN A 95 5.77 -4.93 12.90
CA ASN A 95 5.99 -3.58 13.41
C ASN A 95 7.32 -3.49 14.17
N ASN A 96 7.54 -4.40 15.12
CA ASN A 96 8.78 -4.45 15.88
C ASN A 96 10.02 -4.66 14.99
N ARG A 97 9.91 -5.46 13.93
CA ARG A 97 11.00 -5.64 12.97
C ARG A 97 11.31 -4.35 12.19
N CYS A 98 10.28 -3.61 11.79
CA CYS A 98 10.45 -2.32 11.13
C CYS A 98 11.13 -1.32 12.08
N ILE A 99 10.59 -1.15 13.28
CA ILE A 99 11.11 -0.21 14.29
C ILE A 99 12.59 -0.52 14.63
N ASN A 100 12.91 -1.79 14.90
CA ASN A 100 14.28 -2.21 15.19
C ASN A 100 15.25 -1.98 14.02
N SER A 101 14.73 -1.82 12.79
CA SER A 101 15.51 -1.53 11.59
C SER A 101 15.52 -0.04 11.24
N GLY A 102 14.94 0.84 12.08
CA GLY A 102 14.80 2.27 11.79
C GLY A 102 13.77 2.60 10.72
N LEU A 103 12.81 1.69 10.48
CA LEU A 103 11.73 1.81 9.51
C LEU A 103 10.38 1.83 10.23
N PHE A 104 9.33 2.18 9.49
CA PHE A 104 7.95 2.06 9.94
C PHE A 104 7.17 1.17 8.98
N ILE A 105 6.16 0.48 9.51
CA ILE A 105 5.21 -0.26 8.68
C ILE A 105 4.19 0.71 8.07
N THR A 106 3.91 0.54 6.78
CA THR A 106 2.89 1.30 6.07
C THR A 106 1.72 0.38 5.71
N TYR A 107 0.53 0.66 6.21
CA TYR A 107 -0.68 -0.03 5.78
C TYR A 107 -1.29 0.71 4.59
N ALA A 108 -1.32 0.07 3.43
CA ALA A 108 -2.01 0.57 2.25
C ALA A 108 -3.42 -0.03 2.19
N TYR A 109 -4.41 0.77 2.56
CA TYR A 109 -5.81 0.37 2.61
C TYR A 109 -6.56 0.80 1.36
N ARG A 110 -7.15 -0.16 0.65
CA ARG A 110 -7.95 0.07 -0.55
C ARG A 110 -9.44 -0.10 -0.26
N LEU A 111 -10.19 0.98 -0.44
CA LEU A 111 -11.65 0.96 -0.41
C LEU A 111 -12.24 0.41 -1.70
N LYS A 112 -13.23 -0.48 -1.57
CA LYS A 112 -13.96 -1.07 -2.70
C LYS A 112 -15.25 -0.30 -2.95
N GLY A 113 -15.65 -0.19 -4.22
CA GLY A 113 -16.92 0.44 -4.60
C GLY A 113 -16.96 1.96 -4.53
N VAL A 114 -15.83 2.63 -4.27
CA VAL A 114 -15.76 4.09 -4.18
C VAL A 114 -15.39 4.73 -5.52
N LYS A 115 -15.86 5.97 -5.73
CA LYS A 115 -15.41 6.86 -6.83
C LYS A 115 -14.24 7.73 -6.33
N GLY A 116 -13.37 8.16 -7.24
CA GLY A 116 -12.18 8.95 -6.87
C GLY A 116 -11.01 8.08 -6.43
N ASP A 117 -10.17 8.60 -5.52
CA ASP A 117 -9.01 7.90 -4.98
C ASP A 117 -9.41 6.87 -3.90
N PRO A 118 -9.26 5.55 -4.17
CA PRO A 118 -9.65 4.50 -3.23
C PRO A 118 -8.59 4.20 -2.17
N TRP A 119 -7.38 4.77 -2.26
CA TRP A 119 -6.25 4.39 -1.42
C TRP A 119 -6.10 5.30 -0.21
N ARG A 120 -5.82 4.72 0.95
CA ARG A 120 -5.43 5.42 2.19
C ARG A 120 -4.19 4.74 2.75
N PHE A 121 -3.22 5.53 3.19
CA PHE A 121 -1.99 5.05 3.77
C PHE A 121 -1.95 5.41 5.25
N PHE A 122 -1.58 4.45 6.08
CA PHE A 122 -1.46 4.63 7.53
C PHE A 122 -0.11 4.10 8.00
N SER A 123 0.48 4.77 8.98
CA SER A 123 1.56 4.22 9.78
C SER A 123 1.07 4.05 11.21
N ILE A 124 1.61 3.06 11.92
CA ILE A 124 1.44 2.93 13.36
C ILE A 124 2.78 3.33 13.97
N GLU A 125 2.75 4.21 14.96
CA GLU A 125 3.91 4.56 15.79
C GLU A 125 4.04 3.58 16.96
#